data_AF-X1R2H6-F1
#
_entry.id   AF-X1R2H6-F1
#
_cell.length_a   1.000
_cell.length_b   1.000
_cell.length_c   1.000
_cell.angle_alpha   90.00
_cell.angle_beta   90.00
_cell.angle_gamma   90.00
#
_symmetry.space_group_name_H-M   'P 1'
#
loop_
_entity.id
_entity.type
_entity.pdbx_description
1 polymer ?
#
loop_
_entity_poly.entity_id
_entity_poly.type
_entity_poly.pdbx_seq_one_letter_code
_entity_poly.pdbx_strand_id
1 'polypeptide(L)'
;MNTFWLKIAALVIIIIIGVVLLANFLSSGIEEATDFERVEKLVEAQEAKFQAELAEAELKAKQAKAKRADEPPQPQPDEIEQLQQNLQAQKLYQMAETEFRIARKPLMSYKRCVDFCRQIIQKWPDSAEAAKARVLLRRIPERYRKQYNITDEEMGISS
;
A
#
# COMPACT_ATOMS: atom_id res chain seq x y z
N MET A 1 -51.10 -31.47 3.91
CA MET A 1 -49.68 -31.60 4.30
C MET A 1 -48.84 -31.37 3.06
N ASN A 2 -48.22 -30.21 2.94
CA ASN A 2 -47.86 -29.65 1.65
C ASN A 2 -46.55 -30.25 1.12
N THR A 3 -46.56 -30.65 -0.15
CA THR A 3 -45.44 -31.18 -0.95
C THR A 3 -44.19 -30.28 -0.97
N PHE A 4 -44.28 -29.07 -0.43
CA PHE A 4 -43.19 -28.11 -0.29
C PHE A 4 -42.09 -28.59 0.69
N TRP A 5 -42.46 -29.13 1.85
CA TRP A 5 -41.49 -29.65 2.82
C TRP A 5 -40.79 -30.93 2.31
N LEU A 6 -41.51 -31.77 1.56
CA LEU A 6 -40.95 -33.00 0.97
C LEU A 6 -39.89 -32.69 -0.09
N LYS A 7 -40.11 -31.66 -0.91
CA LYS A 7 -39.14 -31.21 -1.92
C LYS A 7 -37.86 -30.66 -1.30
N ILE A 8 -37.97 -29.91 -0.19
CA ILE A 8 -36.80 -29.36 0.53
C ILE A 8 -35.99 -30.50 1.16
N ALA A 9 -36.64 -31.46 1.81
CA ALA A 9 -35.96 -32.62 2.40
C ALA A 9 -35.22 -33.45 1.35
N ALA A 10 -35.83 -33.68 0.18
CA ALA A 10 -35.20 -34.42 -0.91
C ALA A 10 -33.95 -33.70 -1.47
N LEU A 11 -33.99 -32.36 -1.57
CA LEU A 11 -32.88 -31.57 -2.10
C LEU A 11 -31.68 -31.56 -1.14
N VAL A 12 -31.92 -31.50 0.17
CA VAL A 12 -30.86 -31.56 1.19
C VAL A 12 -30.11 -32.90 1.14
N ILE A 13 -30.81 -34.01 0.97
CA ILE A 13 -30.20 -35.35 0.90
C ILE A 13 -29.25 -35.46 -0.30
N ILE A 14 -29.66 -34.93 -1.46
CA ILE A 14 -28.83 -34.94 -2.68
C ILE A 14 -27.55 -34.13 -2.50
N ILE A 15 -27.63 -32.96 -1.84
CA ILE A 15 -26.46 -32.12 -1.55
C ILE A 15 -25.48 -32.86 -0.63
N ILE A 16 -25.97 -33.53 0.42
CA ILE A 16 -25.11 -34.25 1.35
C ILE A 16 -24.38 -35.40 0.64
N ILE A 17 -25.08 -36.17 -0.19
CA ILE A 17 -24.47 -37.25 -0.98
C ILE A 17 -23.43 -36.68 -1.95
N GLY A 18 -23.74 -35.55 -2.60
CA GLY A 18 -22.80 -34.86 -3.48
C GLY A 18 -21.53 -34.41 -2.76
N VAL A 19 -21.64 -33.84 -1.56
CA VAL A 19 -20.50 -33.41 -0.75
C VAL A 19 -19.65 -34.61 -0.31
N VAL A 20 -20.27 -35.71 0.11
CA VAL A 20 -19.54 -36.92 0.54
C VAL A 20 -18.79 -37.55 -0.65
N LEU A 21 -19.42 -37.64 -1.82
CA LEU A 21 -18.77 -38.16 -3.02
C LEU A 21 -17.65 -37.22 -3.50
N LEU A 22 -17.82 -35.90 -3.42
CA LEU A 22 -16.80 -34.93 -3.78
C LEU A 22 -15.61 -34.96 -2.81
N ALA A 23 -15.87 -35.11 -1.50
CA ALA A 23 -14.83 -35.26 -0.48
C ALA A 23 -14.04 -36.55 -0.69
N ASN A 24 -14.72 -37.67 -0.99
CA ASN A 24 -14.06 -38.93 -1.25
C ASN A 24 -13.24 -38.92 -2.55
N PHE A 25 -13.68 -38.16 -3.56
CA PHE A 25 -12.98 -37.99 -4.84
C PHE A 25 -11.78 -37.01 -4.75
N LEU A 26 -11.85 -35.98 -3.90
CA LEU A 26 -10.69 -35.12 -3.63
C LEU A 26 -9.67 -35.77 -2.70
N SER A 27 -10.07 -36.74 -1.87
CA SER A 27 -9.18 -37.41 -0.93
C SER A 27 -8.30 -38.51 -1.56
N SER A 28 -8.58 -38.94 -2.79
CA SER A 28 -7.77 -39.94 -3.51
C SER A 28 -6.56 -39.36 -4.26
N GLY A 29 -6.27 -38.05 -4.10
CA GLY A 29 -5.18 -37.35 -4.79
C GLY A 29 -4.02 -36.91 -3.90
N ILE A 30 -3.92 -37.38 -2.65
CA ILE A 30 -2.88 -36.98 -1.69
C ILE A 30 -2.13 -38.23 -1.20
N GLU A 31 -1.54 -38.97 -2.13
CA GLU A 31 -0.41 -39.85 -1.84
C GLU A 31 0.88 -39.16 -2.32
N GLU A 32 1.32 -38.11 -1.63
CA GLU A 32 2.69 -37.61 -1.75
C GLU A 32 3.13 -36.98 -0.43
N ALA A 33 3.21 -37.80 0.60
CA ALA A 33 3.91 -37.46 1.83
C ALA A 33 4.87 -38.60 2.14
N THR A 34 6.12 -38.46 1.70
CA THR A 34 7.34 -38.75 2.48
C THR A 34 8.57 -38.72 1.59
N ASP A 35 9.19 -37.55 1.45
CA ASP A 35 10.62 -37.42 1.14
C ASP A 35 11.18 -36.30 2.04
N PHE A 36 10.92 -36.41 3.35
CA PHE A 36 11.41 -35.46 4.36
C PHE A 36 12.92 -35.25 4.25
N GLU A 37 13.67 -36.30 3.92
CA GLU A 37 15.12 -36.25 3.73
C GLU A 37 15.54 -35.38 2.53
N ARG A 38 14.69 -35.26 1.50
CA ARG A 38 14.93 -34.40 0.35
C ARG A 38 14.66 -32.93 0.68
N VAL A 39 13.62 -32.67 1.48
CA VAL A 39 13.31 -31.34 1.99
C VAL A 39 14.41 -30.85 2.92
N GLU A 40 14.89 -31.69 3.83
CA GLU A 40 15.99 -31.37 4.75
C GLU A 40 17.27 -31.00 3.98
N LYS A 41 17.67 -31.81 2.99
CA LYS A 41 18.82 -31.49 2.11
C LYS A 41 18.66 -30.18 1.33
N LEU A 42 17.43 -29.83 0.93
CA LEU A 42 17.16 -28.56 0.24
C LEU A 42 17.24 -27.36 1.19
N VAL A 43 16.74 -27.51 2.42
CA VAL A 43 16.83 -26.48 3.47
C VAL A 43 18.28 -26.22 3.85
N GLU A 44 19.07 -27.28 4.12
CA GLU A 44 20.50 -27.14 4.44
C GLU A 44 21.29 -26.49 3.30
N ALA A 45 21.03 -26.89 2.06
CA ALA A 45 21.69 -26.29 0.89
C ALA A 45 21.30 -24.82 0.69
N GLN A 46 20.08 -24.43 1.06
CA GLN A 46 19.61 -23.05 0.97
C GLN A 46 20.20 -22.19 2.10
N GLU A 47 20.27 -22.71 3.32
CA GLU A 47 20.91 -22.04 4.45
C GLU A 47 22.41 -21.81 4.19
N ALA A 48 23.12 -22.81 3.66
CA ALA A 48 24.54 -22.67 3.31
C ALA A 48 24.77 -21.59 2.23
N LYS A 49 23.90 -21.51 1.22
CA LYS A 49 23.95 -20.46 0.19
C LYS A 49 23.68 -19.08 0.79
N PHE A 50 22.68 -18.98 1.66
CA PHE A 50 22.32 -17.72 2.31
C PHE A 50 23.44 -17.21 3.22
N GLN A 51 24.08 -18.10 3.98
CA GLN A 51 25.24 -17.72 4.81
C GLN A 51 26.46 -17.32 3.98
N ALA A 52 26.72 -18.02 2.87
CA ALA A 52 27.79 -17.63 1.94
C ALA A 52 27.52 -16.25 1.32
N GLU A 53 26.27 -15.98 0.90
CA GLU A 53 25.87 -14.70 0.35
C GLU A 53 25.97 -13.57 1.39
N LEU A 54 25.57 -13.82 2.64
CA LEU A 54 25.74 -12.87 3.75
C LEU A 54 27.23 -12.58 4.03
N ALA A 55 28.08 -13.61 4.06
CA ALA A 55 29.52 -13.43 4.26
C ALA A 55 30.17 -12.64 3.11
N GLU A 56 29.77 -12.92 1.86
CA GLU A 56 30.20 -12.13 0.70
C GLU A 56 29.69 -10.70 0.74
N ALA A 57 28.44 -10.48 1.17
CA ALA A 57 27.86 -9.15 1.34
C ALA A 57 28.56 -8.37 2.46
N GLU A 58 28.93 -9.01 3.56
CA GLU A 58 29.72 -8.40 4.63
C GLU A 58 31.14 -8.04 4.18
N LEU A 59 31.79 -8.91 3.40
CA LEU A 59 33.11 -8.63 2.83
C LEU A 59 33.05 -7.47 1.83
N LYS A 60 32.03 -7.45 0.95
CA LYS A 60 31.77 -6.32 0.05
C LYS A 60 31.43 -5.05 0.81
N ALA A 61 30.67 -5.12 1.90
CA ALA A 61 30.33 -3.98 2.75
C ALA A 61 31.55 -3.45 3.52
N LYS A 62 32.44 -4.33 4.01
CA LYS A 62 33.71 -3.95 4.65
C LYS A 62 34.68 -3.33 3.63
N GLN A 63 34.78 -3.88 2.43
CA GLN A 63 35.57 -3.30 1.34
C GLN A 63 34.99 -1.97 0.84
N ALA A 64 33.67 -1.84 0.79
CA ALA A 64 32.99 -0.58 0.46
C ALA A 64 33.19 0.46 1.57
N LYS A 65 33.17 0.08 2.86
CA LYS A 65 33.49 0.99 3.97
C LYS A 65 34.96 1.42 3.98
N ALA A 66 35.89 0.52 3.65
CA ALA A 66 37.32 0.84 3.57
C ALA A 66 37.69 1.75 2.38
N LYS A 67 36.94 1.68 1.28
CA LYS A 67 37.07 2.60 0.12
C LYS A 67 36.32 3.93 0.30
N ARG A 68 35.52 4.09 1.35
CA ARG A 68 34.71 5.29 1.63
C ARG A 68 35.27 6.08 2.81
N ALA A 69 36.60 6.12 2.92
CA ALA A 69 37.34 6.98 3.83
C ALA A 69 37.49 8.43 3.31
N ASP A 70 36.72 8.81 2.28
CA ASP A 70 36.34 10.19 2.05
C ASP A 70 34.93 10.36 2.63
N GLU A 71 34.88 10.95 3.82
CA GLU A 71 33.67 11.29 4.55
C GLU A 71 32.77 12.15 3.63
N PRO A 72 31.53 11.71 3.31
CA PRO A 72 30.58 12.62 2.68
C PRO A 72 30.40 13.80 3.65
N PRO A 73 30.41 15.05 3.18
CA PRO A 73 30.20 16.20 4.05
C PRO A 73 28.94 15.93 4.88
N GLN A 74 29.09 15.90 6.21
CA GLN A 74 27.95 15.72 7.09
C GLN A 74 26.93 16.80 6.73
N PRO A 75 25.68 16.42 6.37
CA PRO A 75 24.69 17.39 5.94
C PRO A 75 24.52 18.41 7.06
N GLN A 76 24.61 19.68 6.70
CA GLN A 76 24.49 20.76 7.67
C GLN A 76 23.13 20.62 8.37
N PRO A 77 23.00 20.89 9.68
CA PRO A 77 21.75 20.73 10.42
C PRO A 77 20.54 21.35 9.70
N ASP A 78 20.76 22.48 9.04
CA ASP A 78 19.77 23.22 8.27
C ASP A 78 19.29 22.45 7.02
N GLU A 79 20.16 21.70 6.34
CA GLU A 79 19.78 20.85 5.20
C GLU A 79 18.93 19.66 5.63
N ILE A 80 19.20 19.11 6.82
CA ILE A 80 18.43 17.98 7.38
C ILE A 80 17.00 18.45 7.71
N GLU A 81 16.85 19.63 8.30
CA GLU A 81 15.53 20.19 8.60
C GLU A 81 14.74 20.50 7.31
N GLN A 82 15.38 21.09 6.30
CA GLN A 82 14.75 21.33 5.00
C GLN A 82 14.32 20.03 4.32
N LEU A 83 15.17 19.00 4.33
CA LEU A 83 14.83 17.68 3.83
C LEU A 83 13.63 17.07 4.57
N GLN A 84 13.59 17.17 5.89
CA GLN A 84 12.46 16.67 6.68
C GLN A 84 11.16 17.41 6.36
N GLN A 85 11.22 18.75 6.22
CA GLN A 85 10.05 19.55 5.83
C GLN A 85 9.54 19.15 4.44
N ASN A 86 10.44 18.96 3.48
CA ASN A 86 10.09 18.50 2.13
C ASN A 86 9.46 17.10 2.14
N LEU A 87 10.01 16.17 2.93
CA LEU A 87 9.46 14.83 3.08
C LEU A 87 8.08 14.84 3.74
N GLN A 88 7.85 15.72 4.73
CA GLN A 88 6.56 15.87 5.38
C GLN A 88 5.50 16.41 4.41
N ALA A 89 5.84 17.45 3.65
CA ALA A 89 4.97 18.00 2.60
C ALA A 89 4.61 16.94 1.55
N GLN A 90 5.59 16.14 1.12
CA GLN A 90 5.39 15.08 0.15
C GLN A 90 4.47 13.97 0.68
N LYS A 91 4.64 13.54 1.93
CA LYS A 91 3.76 12.54 2.56
C LYS A 91 2.32 13.04 2.65
N LEU A 92 2.12 14.29 3.06
CA LEU A 92 0.79 14.90 3.12
C LEU A 92 0.14 14.98 1.75
N TYR A 93 0.92 15.31 0.71
CA TYR A 93 0.42 15.32 -0.66
C TYR A 93 -0.02 13.91 -1.12
N GLN A 94 0.76 12.87 -0.84
CA GLN A 94 0.39 11.48 -1.15
C GLN A 94 -0.90 11.05 -0.44
N MET A 95 -1.09 11.47 0.81
CA MET A 95 -2.33 11.25 1.55
C MET A 95 -3.51 11.98 0.87
N ALA A 96 -3.32 13.24 0.48
CA ALA A 96 -4.34 14.02 -0.23
C ALA A 96 -4.74 13.37 -1.57
N GLU A 97 -3.79 12.88 -2.37
CA GLU A 97 -4.09 12.16 -3.63
C GLU A 97 -4.88 10.86 -3.38
N THR A 98 -4.51 10.13 -2.33
CA THR A 98 -5.19 8.89 -1.97
C THR A 98 -6.64 9.16 -1.56
N GLU A 99 -6.86 10.17 -0.71
CA GLU A 99 -8.19 10.62 -0.32
C GLU A 99 -8.97 11.18 -1.49
N PHE A 100 -8.36 11.90 -2.42
CA PHE A 100 -9.00 12.35 -3.66
C PHE A 100 -9.51 11.16 -4.49
N ARG A 101 -8.69 10.11 -4.65
CA ARG A 101 -9.07 8.88 -5.35
C ARG A 101 -10.20 8.14 -4.63
N ILE A 102 -10.20 8.13 -3.30
CA ILE A 102 -11.27 7.54 -2.49
C ILE A 102 -12.56 8.36 -2.61
N ALA A 103 -12.47 9.69 -2.55
CA ALA A 103 -13.60 10.61 -2.65
C ALA A 103 -14.30 10.58 -4.01
N ARG A 104 -13.63 10.08 -5.06
CA ARG A 104 -14.27 9.78 -6.35
C ARG A 104 -15.26 8.61 -6.28
N LYS A 105 -15.17 7.74 -5.26
CA LYS A 105 -16.12 6.65 -5.06
C LYS A 105 -17.46 7.18 -4.52
N PRO A 106 -18.58 6.54 -4.86
CA PRO A 106 -19.89 6.94 -4.33
C PRO A 106 -19.89 6.88 -2.80
N LEU A 107 -20.65 7.80 -2.18
CA LEU A 107 -20.79 7.98 -0.72
C LEU A 107 -19.53 8.43 0.05
N MET A 108 -18.39 8.61 -0.61
CA MET A 108 -17.19 9.16 0.02
C MET A 108 -17.15 10.69 -0.09
N SER A 109 -16.41 11.34 0.82
CA SER A 109 -16.33 12.80 0.91
C SER A 109 -14.98 13.34 0.49
N TYR A 110 -14.95 14.52 -0.15
CA TYR A 110 -13.73 15.24 -0.48
C TYR A 110 -13.15 16.03 0.70
N LYS A 111 -13.83 16.03 1.87
CA LYS A 111 -13.45 16.86 3.02
C LYS A 111 -11.99 16.65 3.43
N ARG A 112 -11.57 15.40 3.62
CA ARG A 112 -10.19 15.10 4.04
C ARG A 112 -9.16 15.53 3.01
N CYS A 113 -9.45 15.34 1.72
CA CYS A 113 -8.59 15.80 0.64
C CYS A 113 -8.39 17.32 0.70
N VAL A 114 -9.47 18.09 0.90
CA VAL A 114 -9.41 19.56 1.01
C VAL A 114 -8.63 19.97 2.25
N ASP A 115 -8.89 19.34 3.40
CA ASP A 115 -8.21 19.62 4.66
C ASP A 115 -6.69 19.42 4.54
N PHE A 116 -6.24 18.33 3.89
CA PHE A 116 -4.82 18.11 3.61
C PHE A 116 -4.23 19.14 2.64
N CYS A 117 -4.95 19.49 1.57
CA CYS A 117 -4.49 20.52 0.63
C CYS A 117 -4.32 21.87 1.32
N ARG A 118 -5.28 22.28 2.16
CA ARG A 118 -5.19 23.51 2.97
C ARG A 118 -4.00 23.47 3.91
N GLN A 119 -3.78 22.33 4.58
CA GLN A 119 -2.65 22.16 5.49
C GLN A 119 -1.30 22.31 4.77
N ILE A 120 -1.16 21.77 3.55
CA ILE A 120 0.05 21.91 2.74
C ILE A 120 0.26 23.38 2.35
N ILE A 121 -0.79 24.07 1.86
CA ILE A 121 -0.72 25.47 1.44
C ILE A 121 -0.39 26.39 2.63
N GLN A 122 -0.93 26.12 3.82
CA GLN A 122 -0.70 26.92 5.02
C GLN A 122 0.72 26.75 5.57
N LYS A 123 1.23 25.51 5.58
CA LYS A 123 2.56 25.20 6.14
C LYS A 123 3.70 25.49 5.17
N TRP A 124 3.48 25.29 3.87
CA TRP A 124 4.52 25.40 2.84
C TRP A 124 3.98 26.07 1.57
N PRO A 125 3.61 27.37 1.60
CA PRO A 125 2.97 28.05 0.47
C PRO A 125 3.82 28.08 -0.81
N ASP A 126 5.15 28.09 -0.67
CA ASP A 126 6.14 28.20 -1.75
C ASP A 126 6.73 26.86 -2.19
N SER A 127 6.31 25.75 -1.57
CA SER A 127 6.77 24.41 -1.92
C SER A 127 6.12 23.92 -3.23
N ALA A 128 6.84 23.10 -3.99
CA ALA A 128 6.30 22.45 -5.19
C ALA A 128 5.03 21.63 -4.89
N GLU A 129 4.91 21.11 -3.66
CA GLU A 129 3.82 20.31 -3.16
C GLU A 129 2.57 21.16 -2.95
N ALA A 130 2.72 22.43 -2.56
CA ALA A 130 1.61 23.38 -2.52
C ALA A 130 1.11 23.69 -3.94
N ALA A 131 2.00 23.88 -4.90
CA ALA A 131 1.57 24.06 -6.30
C ALA A 131 0.76 22.85 -6.80
N LYS A 132 1.20 21.62 -6.48
CA LYS A 132 0.46 20.40 -6.80
C LYS A 132 -0.89 20.33 -6.05
N ALA A 133 -0.93 20.72 -4.78
CA ALA A 133 -2.17 20.76 -3.99
C ALA A 133 -3.20 21.75 -4.58
N ARG A 134 -2.77 22.93 -5.03
CA ARG A 134 -3.63 23.91 -5.75
C ARG A 134 -4.24 23.29 -7.01
N VAL A 135 -3.43 22.56 -7.79
CA VAL A 135 -3.92 21.83 -8.98
C VAL A 135 -4.89 20.71 -8.59
N LEU A 136 -4.64 20.00 -7.49
CA LEU A 136 -5.53 18.95 -6.99
C LEU A 136 -6.91 19.51 -6.60
N LEU A 137 -6.95 20.68 -5.95
CA LEU A 137 -8.19 21.40 -5.63
C LEU A 137 -8.97 21.77 -6.90
N ARG A 138 -8.28 22.20 -7.96
CA ARG A 138 -8.87 22.46 -9.29
C ARG A 138 -9.46 21.22 -9.97
N ARG A 139 -9.11 20.01 -9.54
CA ARG A 139 -9.69 18.76 -10.09
C ARG A 139 -10.95 18.31 -9.36
N ILE A 140 -11.26 18.89 -8.19
CA ILE A 140 -12.46 18.57 -7.44
C ILE A 140 -13.69 19.05 -8.22
N PRO A 141 -14.79 18.27 -8.31
CA PRO A 141 -16.02 18.71 -8.98
C PRO A 141 -16.61 19.97 -8.33
N GLU A 142 -17.16 20.89 -9.12
CA GLU A 142 -17.67 22.18 -8.64
C GLU A 142 -18.71 22.07 -7.52
N ARG A 143 -19.54 21.02 -7.55
CA ARG A 143 -20.53 20.76 -6.48
C ARG A 143 -19.88 20.72 -5.10
N TYR A 144 -18.70 20.11 -5.00
CA TYR A 144 -17.97 19.99 -3.74
C TYR A 144 -17.13 21.22 -3.44
N ARG A 145 -16.70 21.98 -4.46
CA ARG A 145 -16.02 23.27 -4.24
C ARG A 145 -16.93 24.24 -3.51
N LYS A 146 -18.19 24.32 -3.94
CA LYS A 146 -19.23 25.12 -3.28
C LYS A 146 -19.56 24.58 -1.88
N GLN A 147 -19.59 23.26 -1.70
CA GLN A 147 -19.87 22.65 -0.40
C GLN A 147 -18.79 22.93 0.66
N TYR A 148 -17.51 22.95 0.25
CA TYR A 148 -16.37 23.16 1.16
C TYR A 148 -15.77 24.57 1.11
N ASN A 149 -16.42 25.50 0.41
CA ASN A 149 -15.98 26.89 0.21
C ASN A 149 -14.52 26.97 -0.24
N ILE A 150 -14.18 26.22 -1.29
CA ILE A 150 -12.83 26.29 -1.88
C ILE A 150 -12.73 27.61 -2.64
N THR A 151 -11.80 28.48 -2.24
CA THR A 151 -11.63 29.80 -2.85
C THR A 151 -10.75 29.73 -4.10
N ASP A 152 -10.87 30.73 -4.97
CA ASP A 152 -10.02 30.84 -6.18
C ASP A 152 -8.55 31.11 -5.83
N GLU A 153 -8.32 31.75 -4.67
CA GLU A 153 -6.99 31.94 -4.07
C GLU A 153 -6.35 30.60 -3.69
N GLU A 154 -7.11 29.69 -3.05
CA GLU A 154 -6.66 28.34 -2.72
C GLU A 154 -6.35 27.51 -3.98
N MET A 155 -7.01 27.80 -5.10
CA MET A 155 -6.77 27.13 -6.38
C MET A 155 -5.62 27.76 -7.19
N GLY A 156 -5.12 28.92 -6.76
CA GLY A 156 -4.10 29.71 -7.47
C GLY A 156 -4.59 30.23 -8.83
N ILE A 157 -5.87 30.57 -8.94
CA ILE A 157 -6.50 31.11 -10.16
C ILE A 157 -6.57 32.65 -10.12
N SER A 158 -6.44 33.27 -8.95
CA SER A 158 -6.38 34.73 -8.80
C SER A 158 -5.05 35.26 -9.36
N SER A 159 -5.08 35.70 -10.62
CA SER A 159 -4.15 36.65 -11.23
C SER A 159 -4.81 38.01 -11.30
#